data_AF-A0A546Y7N6-F1
#
_entry.id   AF-A0A546Y7N6-F1
#
_cell.length_a   1.000
_cell.length_b   1.000
_cell.length_c   1.000
_cell.angle_alpha   90.00
_cell.angle_beta   90.00
_cell.angle_gamma   90.00
#
_symmetry.space_group_name_H-M   'P 1'
#
loop_
_entity.id
_entity.type
_entity.pdbx_description
1 polymer ?
#
loop_
_entity_poly.entity_id
_entity_poly.type
_entity_poly.pdbx_seq_one_letter_code
_entity_poly.pdbx_strand_id
1 'polypeptide(L)'
;MQNFKMSFWAIAALFLPASHAFAFNFGFVRVPDWMDYYIAVLLAVSLVSYLGVLATKPQGVPTSQLSQVRISPITSIFRFILLVAFGLLMLMVFVGMGLRRYAEI
;
A
#
# COMPACT_ATOMS: atom_id res chain seq x y z
N MET A 1 6.86 -27.84 12.04
CA MET A 1 6.78 -26.36 12.14
C MET A 1 7.96 -25.73 11.38
N GLN A 2 7.96 -25.75 10.04
CA GLN A 2 9.15 -25.41 9.23
C GLN A 2 8.88 -24.38 8.11
N ASN A 3 7.73 -23.72 8.11
CA ASN A 3 7.30 -22.86 6.99
C ASN A 3 7.27 -21.35 7.34
N PHE A 4 7.81 -20.92 8.49
CA PHE A 4 7.76 -19.51 8.89
C PHE A 4 8.98 -18.70 8.41
N LYS A 5 10.08 -19.35 8.01
CA LYS A 5 11.32 -18.66 7.58
C LYS A 5 11.30 -18.15 6.13
N MET A 6 10.44 -18.69 5.27
CA MET A 6 10.30 -18.23 3.86
C MET A 6 9.58 -16.89 3.72
N SER A 7 8.77 -16.50 4.72
CA SER A 7 8.03 -15.24 4.70
C SER A 7 8.96 -14.02 4.77
N PHE A 8 9.98 -14.04 5.64
CA PHE A 8 10.84 -12.88 5.86
C PHE A 8 11.69 -12.52 4.65
N TRP A 9 12.21 -13.52 3.92
CA TRP A 9 12.99 -13.30 2.70
C TRP A 9 12.13 -12.85 1.52
N ALA A 10 10.91 -13.36 1.39
CA ALA A 10 9.96 -12.89 0.38
C ALA A 10 9.52 -11.44 0.65
N ILE A 11 9.32 -11.09 1.92
CA ILE A 11 9.05 -9.71 2.35
C ILE A 11 10.28 -8.84 2.07
N ALA A 12 11.49 -9.25 2.46
CA ALA A 12 12.72 -8.51 2.21
C ALA A 12 13.02 -8.33 0.71
N ALA A 13 12.64 -9.29 -0.12
CA ALA A 13 12.74 -9.18 -1.58
C ALA A 13 11.81 -8.09 -2.15
N LEU A 14 10.69 -7.78 -1.48
CA LEU A 14 9.85 -6.60 -1.77
C LEU A 14 10.47 -5.27 -1.31
N PHE A 15 11.65 -5.28 -0.69
CA PHE A 15 12.42 -4.09 -0.30
C PHE A 15 13.77 -4.01 -1.04
N LEU A 16 14.02 -4.87 -2.03
CA LEU A 16 15.21 -4.76 -2.89
C LEU A 16 15.11 -3.46 -3.70
N PRO A 17 16.15 -2.59 -3.67
CA PRO A 17 16.09 -1.30 -4.33
C PRO A 17 15.96 -1.51 -5.84
N ALA A 18 14.81 -1.14 -6.43
CA ALA A 18 14.67 -1.08 -7.87
C ALA A 18 15.55 0.06 -8.38
N SER A 19 16.60 -0.29 -9.13
CA SER A 19 17.59 0.62 -9.72
C SER A 19 17.06 1.47 -10.88
N HIS A 20 15.75 1.69 -10.95
CA HIS A 20 15.11 2.48 -12.00
C HIS A 20 14.24 3.57 -11.38
N ALA A 21 14.66 4.82 -11.59
CA ALA A 21 13.92 6.04 -11.28
C ALA A 21 12.62 6.05 -12.10
N PHE A 22 11.55 5.50 -11.54
CA PHE A 22 10.22 5.61 -12.10
C PHE A 22 9.64 6.91 -11.56
N ALA A 23 10.21 8.06 -11.96
CA ALA A 23 9.97 9.36 -11.36
C ALA A 23 8.46 9.63 -11.18
N PHE A 24 7.91 9.25 -10.03
CA PHE A 24 6.47 9.31 -9.79
C PHE A 24 6.12 10.78 -9.69
N ASN A 25 5.56 11.30 -10.78
CA ASN A 25 5.18 12.68 -10.90
C ASN A 25 3.68 12.74 -11.11
N PHE A 26 2.95 13.04 -10.04
CA PHE A 26 1.51 13.25 -10.08
C PHE A 26 1.15 14.66 -10.59
N GLY A 27 2.11 15.40 -11.16
CA GLY A 27 1.97 16.79 -11.60
C GLY A 27 2.11 17.80 -10.45
N PHE A 28 1.48 17.53 -9.31
CA PHE A 28 1.52 18.36 -8.10
C PHE A 28 2.32 17.72 -6.94
N VAL A 29 2.70 16.44 -7.07
CA VAL A 29 3.54 15.73 -6.10
C VAL A 29 4.69 15.07 -6.82
N ARG A 30 5.92 15.41 -6.40
CA ARG A 30 7.16 14.74 -6.79
C ARG A 30 7.87 14.24 -5.53
N VAL A 31 8.34 13.01 -5.60
CA VAL A 31 8.96 12.27 -4.50
C VAL A 31 10.40 11.91 -4.90
N PRO A 32 11.36 11.74 -3.98
CA PRO A 32 12.69 11.25 -4.34
C PRO A 32 12.64 9.91 -5.07
N ASP A 33 13.43 9.76 -6.13
CA ASP A 33 13.35 8.61 -7.06
C ASP A 33 13.57 7.25 -6.37
N TRP A 34 14.34 7.19 -5.28
CA TRP A 34 14.52 5.95 -4.51
C TRP A 34 13.24 5.47 -3.78
N MET A 35 12.24 6.34 -3.66
CA MET A 35 10.94 6.02 -3.04
C MET A 35 9.95 5.37 -4.02
N ASP A 36 10.22 5.45 -5.32
CA ASP A 36 9.30 5.01 -6.37
C ASP A 36 8.90 3.54 -6.22
N TYR A 37 9.88 2.69 -5.89
CA TYR A 37 9.65 1.27 -5.67
C TYR A 37 8.71 0.99 -4.49
N TYR A 38 8.95 1.63 -3.34
CA TYR A 38 8.10 1.44 -2.16
C TYR A 38 6.68 1.94 -2.40
N ILE A 39 6.54 3.09 -3.08
CA ILE A 39 5.24 3.65 -3.49
C ILE A 39 4.51 2.67 -4.41
N ALA A 40 5.20 2.12 -5.42
CA ALA A 40 4.62 1.16 -6.35
C ALA A 40 4.13 -0.11 -5.63
N VAL A 41 4.94 -0.66 -4.72
CA VAL A 41 4.58 -1.86 -3.94
C VAL A 41 3.38 -1.56 -3.03
N LEU A 42 3.39 -0.45 -2.29
CA LEU A 42 2.30 -0.07 -1.40
C LEU A 42 1.00 0.19 -2.18
N LEU A 43 1.10 0.80 -3.36
CA LEU A 43 -0.04 1.02 -4.25
C LEU A 43 -0.60 -0.31 -4.79
N ALA A 44 0.27 -1.24 -5.21
CA ALA A 44 -0.14 -2.56 -5.66
C ALA A 44 -0.83 -3.36 -4.54
N VAL A 45 -0.24 -3.39 -3.34
CA VAL A 45 -0.83 -4.05 -2.16
C VAL A 45 -2.18 -3.42 -1.79
N SER A 46 -2.28 -2.11 -1.83
CA SER A 46 -3.54 -1.39 -1.60
C SER A 46 -4.59 -1.78 -2.64
N LEU A 47 -4.23 -1.81 -3.92
CA LEU A 47 -5.15 -2.19 -5.00
C LEU A 47 -5.64 -3.64 -4.85
N VAL A 48 -4.73 -4.58 -4.63
CA VAL A 48 -5.08 -6.01 -4.43
C VAL A 48 -5.96 -6.17 -3.20
N SER A 49 -5.67 -5.47 -2.12
CA SER A 49 -6.47 -5.53 -0.89
C SER A 49 -7.86 -4.93 -1.10
N TYR A 50 -7.97 -3.83 -1.84
CA TYR A 50 -9.26 -3.23 -2.22
C TYR A 50 -10.10 -4.16 -3.08
N LEU A 51 -9.49 -4.82 -4.07
CA LEU A 51 -10.14 -5.86 -4.86
C LEU A 51 -10.57 -7.04 -3.99
N GLY A 52 -9.76 -7.44 -3.01
CA GLY A 52 -10.11 -8.45 -2.00
C GLY A 52 -11.33 -8.05 -1.15
N VAL A 53 -11.43 -6.78 -0.74
CA VAL A 53 -12.63 -6.25 -0.06
C VAL A 53 -13.83 -6.30 -1.00
N LEU A 54 -13.70 -5.88 -2.26
CA LEU A 54 -14.79 -5.91 -3.23
C LEU A 54 -15.28 -7.32 -3.57
N ALA A 55 -14.36 -8.30 -3.62
CA ALA A 55 -14.67 -9.69 -3.92
C ALA A 55 -15.32 -10.43 -2.73
N THR A 56 -14.95 -10.05 -1.50
CA THR A 56 -15.40 -10.77 -0.29
C THR A 56 -16.49 -10.05 0.49
N LYS A 57 -16.81 -8.79 0.16
CA LYS A 57 -17.89 -8.06 0.83
C LYS A 57 -19.25 -8.75 0.63
N PRO A 58 -20.19 -8.56 1.57
CA PRO A 58 -21.56 -9.03 1.39
C PRO A 58 -22.19 -8.39 0.14
N GLN A 59 -22.90 -9.20 -0.66
CA GLN A 59 -23.60 -8.71 -1.85
C GLN A 59 -24.69 -7.70 -1.45
N GLY A 60 -24.89 -6.68 -2.28
CA GLY A 60 -25.87 -5.61 -2.02
C GLY A 60 -25.44 -4.57 -0.98
N VAL A 61 -24.30 -4.73 -0.30
CA VAL A 61 -23.80 -3.73 0.65
C VAL A 61 -22.83 -2.75 -0.03
N PRO A 62 -23.09 -1.43 0.04
CA PRO A 62 -22.14 -0.40 -0.38
C PRO A 62 -20.85 -0.46 0.45
N THR A 63 -19.70 -0.18 -0.17
CA THR A 63 -18.40 -0.21 0.53
C THR A 63 -18.32 0.78 1.69
N SER A 64 -19.04 1.91 1.61
CA SER A 64 -19.16 2.92 2.66
C SER A 64 -19.86 2.41 3.94
N GLN A 65 -20.72 1.40 3.82
CA GLN A 65 -21.51 0.85 4.94
C GLN A 65 -20.89 -0.41 5.54
N LEU A 66 -19.69 -0.82 5.09
CA LEU A 66 -19.02 -2.03 5.58
C LEU A 66 -18.65 -2.00 7.07
N SER A 67 -18.63 -0.83 7.74
CA SER A 67 -18.46 -0.73 9.20
C SER A 67 -19.74 -1.00 9.98
N GLN A 68 -20.92 -0.93 9.33
CA GLN A 68 -22.22 -1.03 9.97
C GLN A 68 -22.82 -2.44 9.85
N VAL A 69 -22.22 -3.29 9.03
CA VAL A 69 -22.67 -4.66 8.81
C VAL A 69 -21.66 -5.67 9.36
N ARG A 70 -22.14 -6.86 9.71
CA ARG A 70 -21.27 -7.97 10.10
C ARG A 70 -20.51 -8.46 8.86
N ILE A 71 -19.21 -8.21 8.83
CA ILE A 71 -18.32 -8.65 7.75
C ILE A 71 -17.65 -9.97 8.09
N SER A 72 -17.25 -10.73 7.05
CA SER A 72 -16.47 -11.95 7.25
C SER A 72 -15.06 -11.62 7.80
N PRO A 73 -14.41 -12.55 8.52
CA PRO A 73 -13.02 -12.37 8.96
C PRO A 73 -12.06 -12.08 7.80
N ILE A 74 -12.28 -12.70 6.63
CA ILE A 74 -11.47 -12.51 5.43
C ILE A 74 -11.59 -11.06 4.92
N THR A 75 -12.82 -10.54 4.82
CA THR A 75 -13.07 -9.14 4.43
C THR A 75 -12.43 -8.17 5.43
N SER A 76 -12.47 -8.50 6.72
CA SER A 76 -11.81 -7.70 7.76
C SER A 76 -10.29 -7.65 7.57
N ILE A 77 -9.66 -8.78 7.27
CA ILE A 77 -8.21 -8.85 6.98
C ILE A 77 -7.87 -7.99 5.76
N PHE A 78 -8.57 -8.15 4.63
CA PHE A 78 -8.32 -7.33 3.44
C PHE A 78 -8.50 -5.84 3.72
N ARG A 79 -9.52 -5.48 4.51
CA ARG A 79 -9.77 -4.09 4.90
C ARG A 79 -8.65 -3.56 5.80
N PHE A 80 -8.16 -4.36 6.74
CA PHE A 80 -7.05 -3.98 7.61
C PHE A 80 -5.76 -3.76 6.81
N ILE A 81 -5.41 -4.71 5.93
CA ILE A 81 -4.23 -4.60 5.05
C ILE A 81 -4.36 -3.35 4.17
N LEU A 82 -5.54 -3.11 3.58
CA LEU A 82 -5.81 -1.91 2.79
C LEU A 82 -5.57 -0.63 3.60
N LEU A 83 -6.12 -0.53 4.82
CA LEU A 83 -5.97 0.66 5.67
C LEU A 83 -4.51 0.91 6.04
N VAL A 84 -3.77 -0.13 6.42
CA VAL A 84 -2.35 -0.02 6.78
C VAL A 84 -1.50 0.33 5.56
N ALA A 85 -1.65 -0.39 4.45
CA ALA A 85 -0.87 -0.16 3.24
C ALA A 85 -1.14 1.24 2.65
N PHE A 86 -2.41 1.65 2.59
CA PHE A 86 -2.78 2.97 2.10
C PHE A 86 -2.33 4.08 3.06
N GLY A 87 -2.41 3.87 4.38
CA GLY A 87 -1.89 4.80 5.37
C GLY A 87 -0.38 5.02 5.22
N LEU A 88 0.38 3.93 5.05
CA LEU A 88 1.83 4.00 4.79
C LEU A 88 2.15 4.64 3.44
N LEU A 89 1.36 4.35 2.40
CA LEU A 89 1.49 5.00 1.09
C LEU A 89 1.36 6.51 1.22
N MET A 90 0.28 6.98 1.87
CA MET A 90 0.06 8.41 2.09
C MET A 90 1.21 9.03 2.89
N LEU A 91 1.64 8.38 3.98
CA LEU A 91 2.76 8.85 4.79
C LEU A 91 4.04 8.98 3.95
N MET A 92 4.38 7.99 3.13
CA MET A 92 5.56 8.06 2.25
C MET A 92 5.44 9.20 1.23
N VAL A 93 4.27 9.38 0.62
CA VAL A 93 4.05 10.49 -0.32
C VAL A 93 4.27 11.84 0.36
N PHE A 94 3.70 12.06 1.56
CA PHE A 94 3.89 13.30 2.32
C PHE A 94 5.33 13.52 2.78
N VAL A 95 5.96 12.48 3.34
CA VAL A 95 7.37 12.54 3.77
C VAL A 95 8.27 12.86 2.60
N GLY A 96 8.08 12.17 1.47
CA GLY A 96 8.95 12.38 0.33
C GLY A 96 8.73 13.73 -0.37
N MET A 97 7.51 14.31 -0.35
CA MET A 97 7.32 15.72 -0.73
C MET A 97 8.16 16.65 0.16
N GLY A 98 8.15 16.45 1.47
CA GLY A 98 8.94 17.23 2.41
C GLY A 98 10.45 17.09 2.19
N LEU A 99 10.94 15.86 2.01
CA LEU A 99 12.35 15.57 1.70
C LEU A 99 12.79 16.22 0.40
N ARG A 100 11.95 16.17 -0.64
CA ARG A 100 12.24 16.81 -1.92
C ARG A 100 12.35 18.32 -1.78
N ARG A 101 11.41 18.94 -1.06
CA ARG A 101 11.43 20.38 -0.79
C ARG A 101 12.67 20.80 -0.01
N TYR A 102 13.09 20.00 0.98
CA TYR A 102 14.30 20.26 1.76
C TYR A 102 15.57 20.18 0.91
N ALA A 103 15.63 19.25 -0.06
CA ALA A 103 16.77 19.13 -0.96
C ALA A 103 16.85 20.25 -2.03
N GLU A 104 15.78 21.03 -2.20
CA GLU A 104 15.70 22.16 -3.12
C GLU A 104 15.99 23.52 -2.44
N ILE A 105 16.21 23.53 -1.12
CA ILE A 105 16.63 24.68 -0.30
C ILE A 105 18.15 24.64 -0.14
#